data_AF-B3TQ99-F1
#
_entry.id   AF-B3TQ99-F1
#
_cell.length_a   1.000
_cell.length_b   1.000
_cell.length_c   1.000
_cell.angle_alpha   90.00
_cell.angle_beta   90.00
_cell.angle_gamma   90.00
#
_symmetry.space_group_name_H-M   'P 1'
#
loop_
_entity.id
_entity.type
_entity.pdbx_description
1 polymer ?
#
loop_
_entity_poly.entity_id
_entity_poly.type
_entity_poly.pdbx_seq_one_letter_code
_entity_poly.pdbx_strand_id
1 'polypeptide(L)'
;SADESVKGPNLVEISKKITDSNAVVIAVKEVETLLVSIDELAKAIGKKIEAGGTLGSDGAHNGSLLAGAYKIATEITANLSKLKASEDLKEKITKAKECSEKFTDKLKSENVALGKQDASDDDAKKAILKTHNDITKGAKELKELSESVETLLKAAKEMLAN
;
A
#
# COMPACT_ATOMS: atom_id res chain seq x y z
N SER A 1 23.56 10.38 49.65
CA SER A 1 22.95 10.39 48.31
C SER A 1 21.51 9.97 48.42
N ALA A 2 20.58 10.79 47.96
CA ALA A 2 19.24 10.30 47.66
C ALA A 2 19.40 9.22 46.58
N ASP A 3 18.87 8.04 46.87
CA ASP A 3 18.89 6.88 46.00
C ASP A 3 18.21 7.24 44.66
N GLU A 4 18.98 7.35 43.58
CA GLU A 4 18.46 7.64 42.24
C GLU A 4 17.50 6.54 41.73
N SER A 5 17.40 5.42 42.46
CA SER A 5 16.50 4.28 42.27
C SER A 5 15.00 4.60 42.40
N VAL A 6 14.59 5.78 42.90
CA VAL A 6 13.17 6.15 43.11
C VAL A 6 12.69 7.30 42.23
N LYS A 7 13.31 7.53 41.06
CA LYS A 7 12.65 8.35 40.03
C LYS A 7 11.57 7.52 39.36
N GLY A 8 10.30 7.83 39.66
CA GLY A 8 9.15 7.29 38.95
C GLY A 8 9.25 7.52 37.43
N PRO A 9 8.36 6.89 36.64
CA PRO A 9 8.43 6.93 35.18
C PRO A 9 8.50 8.37 34.63
N ASN A 10 9.40 8.61 33.68
CA ASN A 10 9.58 9.92 33.05
C ASN A 10 8.44 10.21 32.07
N LEU A 11 7.39 10.89 32.56
CA LEU A 11 6.18 11.16 31.79
C LEU A 11 6.41 12.00 30.52
N VAL A 12 7.43 12.88 30.51
CA VAL A 12 7.76 13.70 29.33
C VAL A 12 8.32 12.82 28.21
N GLU A 13 9.23 11.92 28.55
CA GLU A 13 9.80 10.96 27.58
C GLU A 13 8.74 9.99 27.08
N ILE A 14 7.88 9.47 27.97
CA ILE A 14 6.78 8.56 27.60
C ILE A 14 5.80 9.24 26.64
N SER A 15 5.37 10.47 26.95
CA SER A 15 4.43 11.21 26.10
C SER A 15 4.99 11.49 24.71
N LYS A 16 6.29 11.81 24.64
CA LYS A 16 7.01 11.97 23.37
C LYS A 16 7.04 10.67 22.58
N LYS A 17 7.39 9.55 23.21
CA LYS A 17 7.42 8.21 22.58
C LYS A 17 6.06 7.84 21.99
N ILE A 18 4.98 8.04 22.75
CA ILE A 18 3.61 7.78 22.30
C ILE A 18 3.27 8.62 21.07
N THR A 19 3.62 9.91 21.08
CA THR A 19 3.35 10.82 19.96
C THR A 19 4.09 10.38 18.70
N ASP A 20 5.38 10.06 18.83
CA ASP A 20 6.23 9.64 17.71
C ASP A 20 5.76 8.28 17.14
N SER A 21 5.45 7.29 17.99
CA SER A 21 4.89 6.00 17.57
C SER A 21 3.52 6.12 16.91
N ASN A 22 2.64 6.99 17.43
CA ASN A 22 1.31 7.20 16.86
C ASN A 22 1.40 7.82 15.45
N ALA A 23 2.33 8.75 15.23
CA ALA A 23 2.58 9.32 13.90
C ALA A 23 2.99 8.25 12.88
N VAL A 24 3.82 7.28 13.27
CA VAL A 24 4.20 6.16 12.40
C VAL A 24 2.99 5.28 12.08
N VAL A 25 2.16 4.93 13.07
CA VAL A 25 0.95 4.12 12.85
C VAL A 25 0.00 4.79 11.87
N ILE A 26 -0.23 6.10 12.00
CA ILE A 26 -1.11 6.87 11.10
C ILE A 26 -0.55 6.83 9.68
N ALA A 27 0.75 7.08 9.49
CA ALA A 27 1.35 7.10 8.17
C ALA A 27 1.35 5.72 7.48
N VAL A 28 1.53 4.63 8.23
CA VAL A 28 1.41 3.27 7.67
C VAL A 28 -0.07 2.94 7.34
N LYS A 29 -1.02 3.42 8.15
CA LYS A 29 -2.46 3.26 7.88
C LYS A 29 -2.90 3.96 6.60
N GLU A 30 -2.32 5.12 6.28
CA GLU A 30 -2.53 5.81 5.01
C GLU A 30 -2.08 4.94 3.83
N VAL A 31 -0.90 4.32 3.92
CA VAL A 31 -0.39 3.40 2.89
C VAL A 31 -1.31 2.18 2.73
N GLU A 32 -1.77 1.57 3.81
CA GLU A 32 -2.74 0.46 3.77
C GLU A 32 -4.05 0.90 3.08
N THR A 33 -4.53 2.11 3.36
CA THR A 33 -5.76 2.64 2.74
C THR A 33 -5.59 2.86 1.24
N LEU A 34 -4.42 3.34 0.80
CA LEU A 34 -4.11 3.44 -0.63
C LEU A 34 -4.09 2.07 -1.31
N LEU A 35 -3.57 1.03 -0.66
CA LEU A 35 -3.65 -0.35 -1.19
C LEU A 35 -5.09 -0.83 -1.33
N VAL A 36 -5.94 -0.58 -0.32
CA VAL A 36 -7.36 -0.90 -0.40
C VAL A 36 -8.02 -0.15 -1.56
N SER A 37 -7.62 1.09 -1.84
CA SER A 37 -8.17 1.82 -2.99
C SER A 37 -7.84 1.14 -4.34
N ILE A 38 -6.67 0.50 -4.47
CA ILE A 38 -6.34 -0.31 -5.66
C ILE A 38 -7.24 -1.55 -5.73
N ASP A 39 -7.56 -2.19 -4.60
CA ASP A 39 -8.51 -3.31 -4.57
C ASP A 39 -9.92 -2.87 -5.00
N GLU A 40 -10.35 -1.66 -4.64
CA GLU A 40 -11.61 -1.09 -5.14
C GLU A 40 -11.55 -0.79 -6.64
N LEU A 41 -10.43 -0.27 -7.16
CA LEU A 41 -10.25 -0.10 -8.60
C LEU A 41 -10.29 -1.44 -9.35
N ALA A 42 -9.74 -2.51 -8.77
CA ALA A 42 -9.79 -3.84 -9.37
C ALA A 42 -11.23 -4.37 -9.54
N LYS A 43 -12.17 -3.98 -8.67
CA LYS A 43 -13.60 -4.31 -8.81
C LYS A 43 -14.27 -3.59 -9.98
N ALA A 44 -13.70 -2.47 -10.44
CA ALA A 44 -14.20 -1.68 -11.55
C ALA A 44 -13.64 -2.10 -12.93
N ILE A 45 -12.82 -3.16 -12.99
CA ILE A 45 -12.30 -3.68 -14.27
C ILE A 45 -13.44 -4.11 -15.19
N GLY A 46 -13.39 -3.63 -16.44
CA GLY A 46 -14.38 -3.92 -17.48
C GLY A 46 -15.74 -3.30 -17.19
N LYS A 47 -15.80 -2.24 -16.36
CA LYS A 47 -17.04 -1.61 -15.91
C LYS A 47 -17.18 -0.16 -16.37
N LYS A 48 -18.43 0.25 -16.54
CA LYS A 48 -18.85 1.66 -16.67
C LYS A 48 -19.97 1.97 -15.69
N ILE A 49 -20.17 3.26 -15.43
CA ILE A 49 -21.33 3.76 -14.69
C ILE A 49 -22.55 3.74 -15.61
N GLU A 50 -23.62 3.09 -15.18
CA GLU A 50 -24.93 3.13 -15.84
C GLU A 50 -25.80 4.25 -15.25
N ALA A 51 -26.88 4.62 -15.95
CA ALA A 51 -27.79 5.69 -15.52
C ALA A 51 -28.39 5.48 -14.12
N GLY A 52 -28.48 4.23 -13.66
CA GLY A 52 -28.95 3.87 -12.32
C GLY A 52 -27.90 3.97 -11.20
N GLY A 53 -26.67 4.41 -11.50
CA GLY A 53 -25.58 4.45 -10.53
C GLY A 53 -24.94 3.07 -10.25
N THR A 54 -25.26 2.06 -11.06
CA THR A 54 -24.68 0.72 -11.01
C THR A 54 -23.48 0.58 -11.95
N LEU A 55 -22.66 -0.45 -11.72
CA LEU A 55 -21.57 -0.80 -12.62
C LEU A 55 -22.03 -1.83 -13.67
N GLY A 56 -22.20 -1.36 -14.90
CA GLY A 56 -22.47 -2.18 -16.08
C GLY A 56 -21.19 -2.67 -16.74
N SER A 57 -21.29 -3.58 -17.72
CA SER A 57 -20.12 -4.00 -18.51
C SER A 57 -19.74 -2.93 -19.53
N ASP A 58 -18.43 -2.68 -19.68
CA ASP A 58 -17.88 -1.74 -20.67
C ASP A 58 -16.86 -2.35 -21.62
N GLY A 59 -16.64 -3.66 -21.53
CA GLY A 59 -15.61 -4.33 -22.32
C GLY A 59 -14.19 -3.90 -21.95
N ALA A 60 -13.23 -4.25 -22.82
CA ALA A 60 -11.79 -4.10 -22.62
C ALA A 60 -11.32 -2.63 -22.78
N HIS A 61 -11.65 -1.75 -21.83
CA HIS A 61 -11.25 -0.33 -21.84
C HIS A 61 -10.61 0.13 -20.53
N ASN A 62 -9.70 -0.68 -19.99
CA ASN A 62 -9.14 -0.47 -18.65
C ASN A 62 -7.91 0.45 -18.58
N GLY A 63 -7.47 1.05 -19.70
CA GLY A 63 -6.20 1.80 -19.75
C GLY A 63 -6.13 2.96 -18.75
N SER A 64 -7.19 3.77 -18.64
CA SER A 64 -7.24 4.90 -17.69
C SER A 64 -7.37 4.44 -16.24
N LEU A 65 -8.12 3.36 -15.98
CA LEU A 65 -8.22 2.72 -14.67
C LEU A 65 -6.83 2.25 -14.18
N LEU A 66 -6.07 1.59 -15.05
CA LEU A 66 -4.72 1.11 -14.77
C LEU A 66 -3.73 2.26 -14.58
N ALA A 67 -3.85 3.34 -15.34
CA ALA A 67 -3.06 4.56 -15.10
C ALA A 67 -3.34 5.16 -13.71
N GLY A 68 -4.60 5.14 -13.27
CA GLY A 68 -4.99 5.52 -11.91
C GLY A 68 -4.35 4.63 -10.83
N ALA A 69 -4.44 3.31 -11.00
CA ALA A 69 -3.80 2.35 -10.09
C ALA A 69 -2.27 2.52 -10.04
N TYR A 70 -1.63 2.77 -11.19
CA TYR A 70 -0.20 3.08 -11.26
C TYR A 70 0.15 4.36 -10.50
N LYS A 71 -0.63 5.44 -10.64
CA LYS A 71 -0.40 6.67 -9.87
C LYS A 71 -0.49 6.42 -8.36
N ILE A 72 -1.46 5.62 -7.90
CA ILE A 72 -1.57 5.24 -6.49
C ILE A 72 -0.35 4.41 -6.05
N ALA A 73 0.12 3.47 -6.87
CA ALA A 73 1.32 2.69 -6.59
C ALA A 73 2.58 3.56 -6.40
N THR A 74 2.75 4.59 -7.25
CA THR A 74 3.84 5.56 -7.09
C THR A 74 3.71 6.39 -5.81
N GLU A 75 2.48 6.72 -5.40
CA GLU A 75 2.23 7.48 -4.16
C GLU A 75 2.51 6.63 -2.92
N ILE A 76 2.13 5.35 -2.94
CA ILE A 76 2.51 4.39 -1.90
C ILE A 76 4.04 4.35 -1.74
N THR A 77 4.78 4.25 -2.84
CA THR A 77 6.25 4.26 -2.82
C THR A 77 6.81 5.56 -2.23
N ALA A 78 6.23 6.70 -2.59
CA ALA A 78 6.62 8.00 -2.08
C ALA A 78 6.35 8.12 -0.56
N ASN A 79 5.19 7.66 -0.09
CA ASN A 79 4.82 7.67 1.32
C ASN A 79 5.71 6.74 2.15
N LEU A 80 5.95 5.51 1.69
CA LEU A 80 6.89 4.59 2.32
C LEU A 80 8.32 5.16 2.41
N SER A 81 8.76 5.90 1.37
CA SER A 81 10.08 6.54 1.36
C SER A 81 10.22 7.72 2.34
N LYS A 82 9.10 8.34 2.74
CA LYS A 82 9.08 9.45 3.71
C LYS A 82 8.99 8.95 5.15
N LEU A 83 8.64 7.69 5.39
CA LEU A 83 8.53 7.13 6.73
C LEU A 83 9.89 7.16 7.43
N LYS A 84 9.94 7.91 8.53
CA LYS A 84 11.04 7.87 9.50
C LYS A 84 10.54 7.10 10.71
N ALA A 85 11.27 6.07 11.12
CA ALA A 85 10.93 5.27 12.28
C ALA A 85 12.17 4.81 13.04
N SER A 86 11.96 4.18 14.19
CA SER A 86 13.00 3.54 14.98
C SER A 86 13.73 2.44 14.20
N GLU A 87 14.89 2.02 14.70
CA GLU A 87 15.65 0.91 14.09
C GLU A 87 14.81 -0.38 13.99
N ASP A 88 13.94 -0.63 14.97
CA ASP A 88 13.06 -1.81 15.03
C ASP A 88 12.07 -1.92 13.84
N LEU A 89 11.71 -0.80 13.22
CA LEU A 89 10.81 -0.75 12.07
C LEU A 89 11.53 -0.58 10.73
N LYS A 90 12.82 -0.24 10.76
CA LYS A 90 13.61 0.10 9.56
C LYS A 90 13.65 -1.03 8.53
N GLU A 91 13.81 -2.27 8.98
CA GLU A 91 13.80 -3.45 8.10
C GLU A 91 12.44 -3.63 7.41
N LYS A 92 11.35 -3.49 8.17
CA LYS A 92 9.97 -3.65 7.65
C LYS A 92 9.59 -2.54 6.69
N ILE A 93 10.02 -1.30 6.96
CA ILE A 93 9.85 -0.16 6.04
C ILE A 93 10.63 -0.40 4.75
N THR A 94 11.88 -0.85 4.85
CA THR A 94 12.71 -1.16 3.69
C THR A 94 12.06 -2.24 2.84
N LYS A 95 11.58 -3.31 3.47
CA LYS A 95 10.89 -4.40 2.77
C LYS A 95 9.63 -3.93 2.05
N ALA A 96 8.78 -3.15 2.72
CA ALA A 96 7.57 -2.62 2.10
C ALA A 96 7.89 -1.70 0.92
N LYS A 97 8.93 -0.86 1.05
CA LYS A 97 9.42 0.00 -0.04
C LYS A 97 9.92 -0.81 -1.24
N GLU A 98 10.75 -1.82 -1.02
CA GLU A 98 11.22 -2.70 -2.10
C GLU A 98 10.05 -3.40 -2.83
N CYS A 99 9.04 -3.84 -2.09
CA CYS A 99 7.84 -4.43 -2.68
C CYS A 99 7.05 -3.39 -3.50
N SER A 100 6.98 -2.13 -3.05
CA SER A 100 6.25 -1.07 -3.77
C SER A 100 6.97 -0.65 -5.05
N GLU A 101 8.30 -0.60 -5.02
CA GLU A 101 9.14 -0.39 -6.19
C GLU A 101 8.97 -1.51 -7.20
N LYS A 102 9.03 -2.78 -6.76
CA LYS A 102 8.79 -3.95 -7.62
C LYS A 102 7.42 -3.93 -8.29
N PHE A 103 6.37 -3.60 -7.54
CA PHE A 103 5.02 -3.49 -8.10
C PHE A 103 4.95 -2.39 -9.18
N THR A 104 5.45 -1.20 -8.85
CA THR A 104 5.47 -0.06 -9.78
C THR A 104 6.29 -0.37 -11.03
N ASP A 105 7.46 -0.99 -10.88
CA ASP A 105 8.33 -1.39 -11.99
C ASP A 105 7.70 -2.47 -12.85
N LYS A 106 6.99 -3.43 -12.24
CA LYS A 106 6.29 -4.47 -12.97
C LYS A 106 5.20 -3.87 -13.86
N LEU A 107 4.34 -3.00 -13.32
CA LEU A 107 3.32 -2.29 -14.12
C LEU A 107 3.94 -1.50 -15.27
N LYS A 108 5.05 -0.79 -15.00
CA LYS A 108 5.81 -0.04 -16.00
C LYS A 108 6.39 -0.94 -17.10
N SER A 109 6.91 -2.10 -16.75
CA SER A 109 7.47 -3.07 -17.70
C SER A 109 6.41 -3.69 -18.62
N GLU A 110 5.17 -3.81 -18.13
CA GLU A 110 4.03 -4.38 -18.86
C GLU A 110 3.26 -3.32 -19.69
N ASN A 111 3.85 -2.15 -19.94
CA ASN A 111 3.19 -1.02 -20.63
C ASN A 111 2.59 -1.37 -22.00
N VAL A 112 3.12 -2.36 -22.72
CA VAL A 112 2.57 -2.79 -24.00
C VAL A 112 1.15 -3.37 -23.82
N ALA A 113 0.91 -4.10 -22.73
CA ALA A 113 -0.40 -4.67 -22.42
C ALA A 113 -1.27 -3.69 -21.60
N LEU A 114 -0.67 -2.97 -20.66
CA LEU A 114 -1.38 -2.17 -19.65
C LEU A 114 -1.54 -0.69 -20.02
N GLY A 115 -0.68 -0.16 -20.90
CA GLY A 115 -0.61 1.27 -21.23
C GLY A 115 -1.48 1.70 -22.41
N LYS A 116 -2.21 0.77 -23.03
CA LYS A 116 -3.13 1.04 -24.13
C LYS A 116 -4.54 1.34 -23.61
N GLN A 117 -5.29 2.16 -24.34
CA GLN A 117 -6.66 2.54 -23.96
C GLN A 117 -7.56 1.30 -23.81
N ASP A 118 -7.38 0.32 -24.69
CA ASP A 118 -8.13 -0.92 -24.78
C ASP A 118 -7.47 -2.08 -23.99
N ALA A 119 -6.83 -1.78 -22.84
CA ALA A 119 -6.27 -2.82 -21.98
C ALA A 119 -7.37 -3.83 -21.59
N SER A 120 -7.08 -5.12 -21.82
CA SER A 120 -8.07 -6.19 -21.64
C SER A 120 -8.42 -6.40 -20.17
N ASP A 121 -9.62 -6.92 -19.91
CA ASP A 121 -10.02 -7.28 -18.54
C ASP A 121 -9.08 -8.32 -17.92
N ASP A 122 -8.58 -9.25 -18.73
CA ASP A 122 -7.65 -10.30 -18.31
C ASP A 122 -6.30 -9.68 -17.92
N ASP A 123 -5.71 -8.84 -18.77
CA ASP A 123 -4.45 -8.15 -18.46
C ASP A 123 -4.58 -7.23 -17.25
N ALA A 124 -5.70 -6.52 -17.13
CA ALA A 124 -5.97 -5.66 -15.97
C ALA A 124 -6.07 -6.47 -14.67
N LYS A 125 -6.74 -7.63 -14.69
CA LYS A 125 -6.80 -8.51 -13.53
C LYS A 125 -5.43 -9.06 -13.17
N LYS A 126 -4.59 -9.44 -14.15
CA LYS A 126 -3.21 -9.91 -13.90
C LYS A 126 -2.33 -8.85 -13.27
N ALA A 127 -2.69 -7.58 -13.43
CA ALA A 127 -1.97 -6.44 -12.91
C ALA A 127 -2.42 -6.02 -11.50
N ILE A 128 -3.72 -5.94 -11.22
CA ILE A 128 -4.22 -5.33 -9.98
C ILE A 128 -5.24 -6.17 -9.19
N LEU A 129 -5.63 -7.37 -9.65
CA LEU A 129 -6.51 -8.27 -8.88
C LEU A 129 -5.69 -9.37 -8.20
N LYS A 130 -5.36 -9.18 -6.91
CA LYS A 130 -4.55 -10.13 -6.11
C LYS A 130 -5.07 -11.57 -6.08
N THR A 131 -6.38 -11.76 -6.29
CA THR A 131 -7.04 -13.07 -6.25
C THR A 131 -7.23 -13.71 -7.63
N HIS A 132 -6.71 -13.10 -8.70
CA HIS A 132 -6.76 -13.70 -10.03
C HIS A 132 -5.89 -14.96 -10.07
N ASN A 133 -6.27 -15.93 -10.92
CA ASN A 133 -5.51 -17.17 -11.11
C ASN A 133 -4.19 -16.94 -11.85
N ASP A 134 -4.13 -15.94 -12.74
CA ASP A 134 -2.90 -15.48 -13.36
C ASP A 134 -2.55 -14.11 -12.78
N ILE A 135 -1.36 -13.97 -12.22
CA ILE A 135 -0.89 -12.78 -11.50
C ILE A 135 0.42 -12.24 -12.06
N THR A 136 0.71 -12.56 -13.32
CA THR A 136 2.02 -12.36 -13.97
C THR A 136 2.33 -10.92 -14.39
N LYS A 137 1.37 -9.98 -14.25
CA LYS A 137 1.52 -8.57 -14.71
C LYS A 137 1.54 -7.53 -13.59
N GLY A 138 1.62 -7.95 -12.33
CA GLY A 138 1.70 -7.03 -11.18
C GLY A 138 0.91 -7.48 -9.97
N ALA A 139 -0.13 -8.32 -10.15
CA ALA A 139 -0.99 -8.72 -9.04
C ALA A 139 -0.23 -9.56 -7.99
N LYS A 140 0.85 -10.24 -8.41
CA LYS A 140 1.78 -10.92 -7.50
C LYS A 140 2.52 -9.91 -6.63
N GLU A 141 3.15 -8.93 -7.24
CA GLU A 141 3.91 -7.88 -6.54
C GLU A 141 2.99 -7.03 -5.65
N LEU A 142 1.75 -6.76 -6.08
CA LEU A 142 0.72 -6.09 -5.27
C LEU A 142 0.34 -6.90 -4.02
N LYS A 143 0.25 -8.22 -4.15
CA LYS A 143 -0.01 -9.12 -3.00
C LYS A 143 1.17 -9.10 -2.02
N GLU A 144 2.40 -9.24 -2.51
CA GLU A 144 3.61 -9.16 -1.68
C GLU A 144 3.72 -7.80 -0.98
N LEU A 145 3.39 -6.71 -1.67
CA LEU A 145 3.32 -5.37 -1.09
C LEU A 145 2.25 -5.28 0.01
N SER A 146 1.05 -5.82 -0.22
CA SER A 146 -0.02 -5.82 0.78
C SER A 146 0.39 -6.55 2.06
N GLU A 147 0.98 -7.73 1.94
CA GLU A 147 1.48 -8.54 3.07
C GLU A 147 2.62 -7.84 3.83
N SER A 148 3.52 -7.17 3.10
CA SER A 148 4.62 -6.40 3.71
C SER A 148 4.12 -5.19 4.51
N VAL A 149 3.10 -4.48 4.02
CA VAL A 149 2.48 -3.34 4.69
C VAL A 149 1.66 -3.80 5.89
N GLU A 150 0.96 -4.93 5.81
CA GLU A 150 0.25 -5.53 6.95
C GLU A 150 1.23 -5.86 8.10
N THR A 151 2.37 -6.48 7.75
CA THR A 151 3.44 -6.79 8.71
C THR A 151 4.02 -5.53 9.35
N LEU A 152 4.27 -4.49 8.55
CA LEU A 152 4.74 -3.19 9.04
C LEU A 152 3.72 -2.53 9.97
N LEU A 153 2.43 -2.53 9.62
CA LEU A 153 1.37 -1.94 10.42
C LEU A 153 1.21 -2.65 11.76
N LYS A 154 1.31 -3.99 11.76
CA LYS A 154 1.28 -4.78 13.01
C LYS A 154 2.43 -4.38 13.93
N ALA A 155 3.65 -4.30 13.41
CA ALA A 155 4.81 -3.90 14.20
C ALA A 155 4.72 -2.45 14.71
N ALA A 156 4.20 -1.53 13.90
CA ALA A 156 3.97 -0.14 14.32
C ALA A 156 2.95 -0.06 15.48
N LYS A 157 1.88 -0.85 15.43
CA LYS A 157 0.89 -0.94 16.52
C LYS A 157 1.48 -1.55 17.79
N GLU A 158 2.30 -2.59 17.66
CA GLU A 158 3.03 -3.18 18.79
C GLU A 158 3.97 -2.16 19.44
N MET A 159 4.70 -1.37 18.64
CA MET A 159 5.56 -0.29 19.15
C MET A 159 4.77 0.77 19.91
N LEU A 160 3.57 1.13 19.44
CA LEU A 160 2.70 2.10 20.12
C LEU A 160 2.11 1.55 21.43
N ALA A 161 1.87 0.24 21.51
CA ALA A 161 1.32 -0.40 22.70
C ALA A 161 2.34 -0.60 23.83
N ASN A 162 3.64 -0.52 23.52
CA ASN A 162 4.78 -0.74 24.44
C ASN A 162 5.38 0.55 25.00
#